data_AF-A0A0R0FJ92-F1
#
_entry.id   AF-A0A0R0FJ92-F1
#
_cell.length_a   1.000
_cell.length_b   1.000
_cell.length_c   1.000
_cell.angle_alpha   90.00
_cell.angle_beta   90.00
_cell.angle_gamma   90.00
#
_symmetry.space_group_name_H-M   'P 1'
#
loop_
_entity.id
_entity.type
_entity.pdbx_description
1 polymer ?
#
loop_
_entity_poly.entity_id
_entity_poly.type
_entity_poly.pdbx_seq_one_letter_code
_entity_poly.pdbx_strand_id
1 'polypeptide(L)'
;MNVESERKDEQEVKGWRKALKSVGNWLAHKDKDEWLKDMRGVLSLVSTVIATMTFQSALNPPGGVRPGNESGVVQCPENSADNNPCPGESILAVLYPDEYKIFLIWNTTCFISSLAVCLLLVSGFPLNHRFFTWLLSIGMCITISSLTLTYMTGAGMVTPDPLWNTTNSMFNKVIYIWISLLGLVAFVLCLRLIVWIVFACRIMGNGYGSFIVNKNLCTLLLLHVKINQDFFKPQNLVNSNGSNNKFGFSCRLSNYILFF
;
A
#
# COMPACT_ATOMS: atom_id res chain seq x y z
N MET A 1 16.37 17.96 -44.44
CA MET A 1 15.68 16.91 -43.66
C MET A 1 16.25 15.58 -44.11
N ASN A 2 16.82 14.78 -43.20
CA ASN A 2 17.61 13.61 -43.58
C ASN A 2 16.70 12.37 -43.50
N VAL A 3 16.51 11.65 -44.61
CA VAL A 3 15.65 10.43 -44.65
C VAL A 3 16.05 9.42 -43.58
N GLU A 4 17.34 9.41 -43.20
CA GLU A 4 17.86 8.54 -42.16
C GLU A 4 17.37 8.91 -40.73
N SER A 5 17.07 10.18 -40.44
CA SER A 5 16.49 10.53 -39.13
C SER A 5 15.04 10.04 -39.01
N GLU A 6 14.23 10.19 -40.07
CA GLU A 6 12.85 9.71 -40.09
C GLU A 6 12.77 8.19 -39.91
N ARG A 7 13.68 7.43 -40.54
CA ARG A 7 13.73 5.97 -40.35
C ARG A 7 14.11 5.55 -38.93
N LYS A 8 14.98 6.30 -38.26
CA LYS A 8 15.34 6.06 -36.85
C LYS A 8 14.14 6.29 -35.94
N ASP A 9 13.45 7.43 -36.09
CA ASP A 9 12.25 7.74 -35.31
C ASP A 9 11.15 6.69 -35.52
N GLU A 10 10.93 6.24 -36.77
CA GLU A 10 10.01 5.14 -37.06
C GLU A 10 10.42 3.81 -36.41
N GLN A 11 11.71 3.48 -36.42
CA GLN A 11 12.23 2.26 -35.79
C GLN A 11 12.07 2.32 -34.27
N GLU A 12 12.34 3.45 -33.65
CA GLU A 12 12.13 3.67 -32.22
C GLU A 12 10.64 3.51 -31.87
N VAL A 13 9.74 4.19 -32.59
CA VAL A 13 8.29 4.06 -32.36
C VAL A 13 7.81 2.61 -32.54
N LYS A 14 8.32 1.89 -33.56
CA LYS A 14 8.02 0.46 -33.75
C LYS A 14 8.57 -0.38 -32.60
N GLY A 15 9.76 -0.06 -32.10
CA GLY A 15 10.37 -0.69 -30.92
C GLY A 15 9.54 -0.48 -29.66
N TRP A 16 9.18 0.76 -29.35
CA TRP A 16 8.30 1.13 -28.24
C TRP A 16 6.94 0.43 -28.34
N ARG A 17 6.33 0.38 -29.53
CA ARG A 17 5.05 -0.33 -29.74
C ARG A 17 5.16 -1.82 -29.45
N LYS A 18 6.27 -2.47 -29.85
CA LYS A 18 6.53 -3.88 -29.55
C LYS A 18 6.72 -4.09 -28.04
N ALA A 19 7.49 -3.22 -27.38
CA ALA A 19 7.70 -3.26 -25.94
C ALA A 19 6.38 -3.08 -25.17
N LEU A 20 5.58 -2.08 -25.53
CA LEU A 20 4.24 -1.84 -24.97
C LEU A 20 3.32 -3.05 -25.14
N LYS A 21 3.32 -3.68 -26.32
CA LYS A 21 2.53 -4.90 -26.56
C LYS A 21 3.02 -6.08 -25.71
N SER A 22 4.34 -6.22 -25.55
CA SER A 22 4.93 -7.25 -24.69
C SER A 22 4.54 -7.06 -23.23
N VAL A 23 4.60 -5.82 -22.72
CA VAL A 23 4.17 -5.48 -21.35
C VAL A 23 2.67 -5.72 -21.17
N GLY A 24 1.85 -5.32 -22.15
CA GLY A 24 0.41 -5.57 -22.14
C GLY A 24 0.06 -7.06 -22.11
N ASN A 25 0.74 -7.88 -22.93
CA ASN A 25 0.55 -9.33 -22.92
C ASN A 25 1.01 -9.98 -21.61
N TRP A 26 2.11 -9.50 -21.03
CA TRP A 26 2.59 -9.96 -19.72
C TRP A 26 1.59 -9.65 -18.60
N LEU A 27 0.99 -8.45 -18.62
CA LEU A 27 -0.08 -8.06 -17.69
C LEU A 27 -1.37 -8.86 -17.89
N ALA A 28 -1.69 -9.23 -19.13
CA ALA A 28 -2.88 -10.04 -19.44
C ALA A 28 -2.71 -11.52 -19.06
N HIS A 29 -1.48 -12.04 -19.06
CA HIS A 29 -1.21 -13.45 -18.77
C HIS A 29 -1.18 -13.78 -17.27
N LYS A 30 -0.85 -12.81 -16.41
CA LYS A 30 -0.88 -13.06 -14.96
C LYS A 30 -2.31 -13.26 -14.49
N ASP A 31 -2.56 -14.38 -13.82
CA ASP A 31 -3.81 -14.59 -13.11
C ASP A 31 -4.02 -13.46 -12.10
N LYS A 32 -5.27 -13.03 -11.92
CA LYS A 32 -5.63 -11.91 -11.04
C LYS A 32 -5.12 -12.17 -9.61
N ASP A 33 -5.19 -13.42 -9.15
CA ASP A 33 -4.75 -13.81 -7.81
C ASP A 33 -3.22 -13.82 -7.66
N GLU A 34 -2.48 -14.25 -8.69
CA GLU A 34 -1.01 -14.19 -8.70
C GLU A 34 -0.52 -12.73 -8.72
N TRP A 35 -1.10 -11.90 -9.59
CA TRP A 35 -0.76 -10.47 -9.66
C TRP A 35 -1.01 -9.75 -8.34
N LEU A 36 -2.13 -10.03 -7.66
CA LEU A 36 -2.42 -9.45 -6.34
C LEU A 36 -1.42 -9.91 -5.27
N LYS A 37 -0.99 -11.18 -5.30
CA LYS A 37 0.03 -11.70 -4.37
C LYS A 37 1.39 -11.03 -4.58
N ASP A 38 1.82 -10.87 -5.82
CA ASP A 38 3.07 -10.19 -6.15
C ASP A 38 3.04 -8.71 -5.74
N MET A 39 1.95 -8.01 -6.08
CA MET A 39 1.77 -6.60 -5.70
C MET A 39 1.80 -6.43 -4.17
N ARG A 40 1.15 -7.35 -3.43
CA ARG A 40 1.17 -7.37 -1.97
C ARG A 40 2.60 -7.53 -1.43
N GLY A 41 3.39 -8.44 -2.00
CA GLY A 41 4.79 -8.65 -1.63
C GLY A 41 5.65 -7.41 -1.89
N VAL A 42 5.54 -6.81 -3.09
CA VAL A 42 6.28 -5.60 -3.45
C VAL A 42 5.90 -4.42 -2.56
N LEU A 43 4.61 -4.19 -2.32
CA LEU A 43 4.16 -3.11 -1.43
C LEU A 43 4.65 -3.32 0.01
N SER A 44 4.61 -4.56 0.52
CA SER A 44 5.09 -4.86 1.87
C SER A 44 6.58 -4.55 1.98
N LEU A 45 7.36 -4.91 0.97
CA LEU A 45 8.79 -4.61 0.92
C LEU A 45 9.03 -3.10 0.89
N VAL A 46 8.36 -2.36 0.00
CA VAL A 46 8.49 -0.90 -0.11
C VAL A 46 8.11 -0.21 1.19
N SER A 47 7.02 -0.63 1.84
CA SER A 47 6.60 -0.08 3.13
C SER A 47 7.62 -0.34 4.23
N THR A 48 8.17 -1.55 4.32
CA THR A 48 9.24 -1.84 5.29
C THR A 48 10.46 -0.97 5.04
N VAL A 49 10.89 -0.82 3.78
CA VAL A 49 12.04 0.05 3.42
C VAL A 49 11.79 1.50 3.82
N ILE A 50 10.62 2.07 3.50
CA ILE A 50 10.28 3.44 3.89
C ILE A 50 10.22 3.60 5.42
N ALA A 51 9.67 2.61 6.13
CA ALA A 51 9.62 2.62 7.59
C ALA A 51 11.03 2.61 8.19
N THR A 52 11.95 1.81 7.64
CA THR A 52 13.35 1.79 8.09
C THR A 52 14.06 3.12 7.78
N MET A 53 13.89 3.68 6.58
CA MET A 53 14.51 4.95 6.21
C MET A 53 14.03 6.11 7.11
N THR A 54 12.73 6.18 7.37
CA THR A 54 12.13 7.21 8.25
C THR A 54 12.61 7.06 9.68
N PHE A 55 12.54 5.84 10.25
CA PHE A 55 13.09 5.54 11.58
C PHE A 55 14.55 5.96 11.72
N GLN A 56 15.39 5.62 10.73
CA GLN A 56 16.81 5.99 10.72
C GLN A 56 17.02 7.49 10.65
N SER A 57 16.28 8.20 9.80
CA SER A 57 16.40 9.66 9.65
C SER A 57 15.87 10.46 10.84
N ALA A 58 14.98 9.88 11.65
CA ALA A 58 14.50 10.51 12.89
C ALA A 58 15.52 10.33 14.03
N LEU A 59 16.11 9.14 14.17
CA LEU A 59 17.10 8.85 15.22
C LEU A 59 18.51 9.32 14.88
N ASN A 60 18.83 9.45 13.59
CA ASN A 60 20.04 10.08 13.10
C ASN A 60 19.61 11.34 12.35
N PRO A 61 19.30 12.43 13.08
CA PRO A 61 18.70 13.60 12.49
C PRO A 61 19.60 14.21 11.41
N PRO A 62 19.00 14.87 10.41
CA PRO A 62 19.77 15.70 9.48
C PRO A 62 20.62 16.70 10.25
N GLY A 63 21.84 16.97 9.77
CA GLY A 63 22.82 17.81 10.47
C GLY A 63 23.56 17.11 11.63
N GLY A 64 23.15 15.90 12.00
CA GLY A 64 23.79 15.13 13.05
C GLY A 64 23.48 15.63 14.46
N VAL A 65 24.13 15.01 15.43
CA VAL A 65 23.96 15.29 16.85
C VAL A 65 25.18 15.98 17.44
N ARG A 66 24.98 16.76 18.50
CA ARG A 66 26.07 17.41 19.23
C ARG A 66 27.03 16.33 19.78
N PRO A 67 28.33 16.35 19.44
CA PRO A 67 29.29 15.42 20.01
C PRO A 67 29.56 15.76 21.49
N GLY A 68 29.89 14.73 22.28
CA GLY A 68 30.37 14.91 23.65
C GLY A 68 31.75 15.57 23.71
N ASN A 69 32.11 16.11 24.88
CA ASN A 69 33.43 16.69 25.10
C ASN A 69 34.51 15.59 25.18
N GLU A 70 35.75 15.92 24.81
CA GLU A 70 36.90 15.00 24.83
C GLU A 70 37.28 14.54 26.25
N SER A 71 36.84 15.27 27.27
CA SER A 71 37.05 14.94 28.68
C SER A 71 36.36 13.65 29.14
N GLY A 72 35.55 13.00 28.28
CA GLY A 72 34.78 11.81 28.60
C GLY A 72 33.57 12.07 29.52
N VAL A 73 33.48 13.27 30.09
CA VAL A 73 32.36 13.70 30.92
C VAL A 73 31.31 14.35 30.02
N VAL A 74 30.20 13.64 29.83
CA VAL A 74 29.02 14.16 29.10
C VAL A 74 28.21 15.03 30.06
N GLN A 75 28.32 16.34 29.91
CA GLN A 75 27.50 17.32 30.63
C GLN A 75 26.67 18.13 29.65
N CYS A 76 25.39 18.28 29.98
CA CYS A 76 24.54 19.28 29.35
C CYS A 76 24.95 20.67 29.84
N PRO A 77 24.83 21.72 29.01
CA PRO A 77 24.98 23.09 29.48
C PRO A 77 24.01 23.37 30.64
N GLU A 78 24.52 23.80 31.80
CA GLU A 78 23.67 24.16 32.95
C GLU A 78 22.82 25.42 32.64
N ASN A 79 23.38 26.31 31.84
CA ASN A 79 22.72 27.53 31.41
C ASN A 79 21.92 27.27 30.14
N SER A 80 20.60 27.13 30.27
CA SER A 80 19.64 27.09 29.14
C SER A 80 19.64 28.38 28.29
N ALA A 81 20.36 29.42 28.72
CA ALA A 81 20.50 30.69 28.00
C ALA A 81 21.43 30.56 26.78
N ASP A 82 22.40 29.64 26.83
CA ASP A 82 23.07 29.20 25.62
C ASP A 82 22.12 28.17 25.01
N ASN A 83 21.51 28.44 23.85
CA ASN A 83 20.62 27.49 23.16
C ASN A 83 21.37 26.22 22.69
N ASN A 84 22.51 25.89 23.31
CA ASN A 84 23.37 24.80 22.95
C ASN A 84 22.71 23.47 23.34
N PRO A 85 22.53 22.54 22.39
CA PRO A 85 21.92 21.24 22.66
C PRO A 85 22.80 20.38 23.56
N CYS A 86 22.20 19.50 24.34
CA CYS A 86 22.93 18.45 25.05
C CYS A 86 23.66 17.54 24.05
N PRO A 87 24.79 16.93 24.44
CA PRO A 87 25.41 15.89 23.62
C PRO A 87 24.41 14.77 23.27
N GLY A 88 24.32 14.42 21.99
CA GLY A 88 23.33 13.47 21.47
C GLY A 88 22.03 14.10 20.95
N GLU A 89 21.75 15.37 21.25
CA GLU A 89 20.64 16.11 20.64
C GLU A 89 21.01 16.69 19.28
N SER A 90 19.99 16.88 18.43
CA SER A 90 20.15 17.42 17.08
C SER A 90 20.66 18.87 17.12
N ILE A 91 21.75 19.14 16.39
CA ILE A 91 22.24 20.53 16.21
C ILE A 91 21.22 21.34 15.41
N LEU A 92 20.53 20.69 14.46
CA LEU A 92 19.58 21.34 13.57
C LEU A 92 18.28 21.72 14.27
N ALA A 93 17.91 21.00 15.34
CA ALA A 93 16.76 21.35 16.17
C ALA A 93 16.92 22.70 16.87
N VAL A 94 18.16 23.12 17.12
CA VAL A 94 18.49 24.41 17.72
C VAL A 94 18.61 25.50 16.66
N LEU A 95 19.22 25.19 15.51
CA LEU A 95 19.46 26.16 14.46
C LEU A 95 18.17 26.53 13.69
N TYR A 96 17.31 25.55 13.42
CA TYR A 96 16.06 25.70 12.66
C TYR A 96 14.91 24.98 13.39
N PRO A 97 14.47 25.48 14.56
CA PRO A 97 13.52 24.77 15.43
C PRO A 97 12.16 24.52 14.76
N ASP A 98 11.67 25.50 13.99
CA ASP A 98 10.36 25.41 13.34
C ASP A 98 10.38 24.39 12.18
N GLU A 99 11.40 24.46 11.33
CA GLU A 99 11.59 23.52 10.22
C GLU A 99 11.86 22.11 10.72
N TYR A 100 12.65 21.97 11.79
CA TYR A 100 12.95 20.67 12.39
C TYR A 100 11.71 20.02 13.00
N LYS A 101 10.83 20.81 13.64
CA LYS A 101 9.53 20.34 14.12
C LYS A 101 8.64 19.86 12.98
N ILE A 102 8.57 20.61 11.88
CA ILE A 102 7.81 20.23 10.68
C ILE A 102 8.38 18.94 10.08
N PHE A 103 9.71 18.83 9.98
CA PHE A 103 10.40 17.64 9.52
C PHE A 103 10.02 16.40 10.34
N LEU A 104 10.08 16.49 11.68
CA LEU A 104 9.72 15.37 12.56
C LEU A 104 8.26 14.95 12.41
N ILE A 105 7.34 15.90 12.26
CA ILE A 105 5.90 15.61 12.08
C ILE A 105 5.67 14.82 10.78
N TRP A 106 6.22 15.30 9.66
CA TRP A 106 6.07 14.61 8.38
C TRP A 106 6.77 13.25 8.38
N ASN A 107 7.95 13.16 8.97
CA ASN A 107 8.72 11.92 9.05
C ASN A 107 7.99 10.86 9.89
N THR A 108 7.48 11.26 11.06
CA THR A 108 6.70 10.37 11.94
C THR A 108 5.40 9.94 11.28
N THR A 109 4.71 10.85 10.58
CA THR A 109 3.51 10.52 9.81
C THR A 109 3.83 9.49 8.73
N CYS A 110 4.95 9.65 8.02
CA CYS A 110 5.43 8.70 7.03
C CYS A 110 5.73 7.32 7.64
N PHE A 111 6.44 7.30 8.78
CA PHE A 111 6.76 6.08 9.52
C PHE A 111 5.51 5.31 9.94
N ILE A 112 4.58 5.98 10.64
CA ILE A 112 3.35 5.36 11.14
C ILE A 112 2.46 4.91 9.97
N SER A 113 2.33 5.72 8.93
CA SER A 113 1.55 5.38 7.74
C SER A 113 2.13 4.15 7.03
N SER A 114 3.46 4.05 6.92
CA SER A 114 4.12 2.91 6.30
C SER A 114 3.95 1.63 7.14
N LEU A 115 4.04 1.73 8.46
CA LEU A 115 3.75 0.62 9.36
C LEU A 115 2.28 0.17 9.27
N ALA A 116 1.33 1.10 9.19
CA ALA A 116 -0.08 0.79 9.00
C ALA A 116 -0.32 0.02 7.69
N VAL A 117 0.33 0.45 6.59
CA VAL A 117 0.31 -0.29 5.33
C VAL A 117 0.91 -1.69 5.50
N CYS A 118 2.08 -1.81 6.13
CA CYS A 118 2.72 -3.09 6.38
C CYS A 118 1.81 -4.04 7.17
N LEU A 119 1.16 -3.57 8.25
CA LEU A 119 0.23 -4.37 9.04
C LEU A 119 -1.01 -4.80 8.23
N LEU A 120 -1.57 -3.91 7.40
CA LEU A 120 -2.67 -4.26 6.48
C LEU A 120 -2.23 -5.32 5.45
N LEU A 121 -0.99 -5.26 4.99
CA LEU A 121 -0.42 -6.22 4.04
C LEU A 121 0.03 -7.53 4.71
N VAL A 122 0.38 -7.55 6.00
CA VAL A 122 0.79 -8.78 6.70
C VAL A 122 -0.43 -9.54 7.22
N SER A 123 -1.47 -8.84 7.67
CA SER A 123 -2.67 -9.40 8.31
C SER A 123 -3.52 -10.37 7.48
N GLY A 124 -3.18 -10.60 6.20
CA GLY A 124 -3.87 -11.65 5.43
C GLY A 124 -5.14 -11.17 4.74
N PHE A 125 -5.60 -9.95 4.98
CA PHE A 125 -6.87 -9.49 4.42
C PHE A 125 -6.88 -9.58 2.89
N PRO A 126 -7.97 -10.11 2.29
CA PRO A 126 -8.05 -10.24 0.85
C PRO A 126 -8.08 -8.85 0.20
N LEU A 127 -7.04 -8.51 -0.57
CA LEU A 127 -6.99 -7.30 -1.40
C LEU A 127 -8.10 -7.23 -2.45
N ASN A 128 -8.81 -8.35 -2.69
CA ASN A 128 -10.01 -8.35 -3.53
C ASN A 128 -11.16 -7.55 -2.90
N HIS A 129 -11.16 -7.35 -1.57
CA HIS A 129 -12.19 -6.55 -0.92
C HIS A 129 -11.92 -5.05 -1.11
N ARG A 130 -12.87 -4.36 -1.78
CA ARG A 130 -12.75 -2.96 -2.21
C ARG A 130 -12.36 -2.00 -1.08
N PHE A 131 -12.84 -2.22 0.14
CA PHE A 131 -12.53 -1.37 1.29
C PHE A 131 -11.05 -1.43 1.70
N PHE A 132 -10.46 -2.62 1.76
CA PHE A 132 -9.05 -2.76 2.16
C PHE A 132 -8.11 -2.20 1.10
N THR A 133 -8.39 -2.45 -0.18
CA THR A 133 -7.60 -1.86 -1.28
C THR A 133 -7.73 -0.35 -1.33
N TRP A 134 -8.90 0.20 -0.99
CA TRP A 134 -9.06 1.65 -0.85
C TRP A 134 -8.26 2.22 0.32
N LEU A 135 -8.31 1.58 1.49
CA LEU A 135 -7.53 1.98 2.67
C LEU A 135 -6.02 1.89 2.42
N LEU A 136 -5.57 0.80 1.79
CA LEU A 136 -4.19 0.58 1.38
C LEU A 136 -3.71 1.68 0.42
N SER A 137 -4.54 2.01 -0.58
CA SER A 137 -4.22 3.06 -1.55
C SER A 137 -4.09 4.43 -0.88
N ILE A 138 -4.96 4.76 0.08
CA ILE A 138 -4.87 6.00 0.85
C ILE A 138 -3.61 6.00 1.71
N GLY A 139 -3.34 4.92 2.44
CA GLY A 139 -2.14 4.78 3.25
C GLY A 139 -0.85 4.93 2.43
N MET A 140 -0.78 4.34 1.24
CA MET A 140 0.36 4.53 0.34
C MET A 140 0.50 5.98 -0.14
N CYS A 141 -0.61 6.65 -0.49
CA CYS A 141 -0.58 8.06 -0.88
C CYS A 141 -0.09 8.94 0.26
N ILE A 142 -0.58 8.74 1.48
CA ILE A 142 -0.14 9.47 2.68
C ILE A 142 1.35 9.22 2.93
N THR A 143 1.80 7.96 2.86
CA THR A 143 3.20 7.56 3.07
C THR A 143 4.13 8.26 2.07
N ILE A 144 3.82 8.20 0.77
CA ILE A 144 4.66 8.81 -0.26
C ILE A 144 4.62 10.35 -0.17
N SER A 145 3.46 10.95 0.10
CA SER A 145 3.34 12.40 0.23
C SER A 145 4.13 12.93 1.42
N SER A 146 4.00 12.27 2.57
CA SER A 146 4.75 12.62 3.79
C SER A 146 6.25 12.36 3.62
N LEU A 147 6.66 11.31 2.91
CA LEU A 147 8.07 11.07 2.55
C LEU A 147 8.64 12.22 1.72
N THR A 148 7.91 12.68 0.70
CA THR A 148 8.32 13.82 -0.13
C THR A 148 8.46 15.09 0.69
N LEU A 149 7.48 15.41 1.54
CA LEU A 149 7.53 16.59 2.43
C LEU A 149 8.69 16.52 3.43
N THR A 150 8.95 15.33 3.97
CA THR A 150 10.09 15.06 4.85
C THR A 150 11.42 15.29 4.13
N TYR A 151 11.55 14.82 2.89
CA TYR A 151 12.74 15.03 2.08
C TYR A 151 12.99 16.52 1.81
N MET A 152 11.95 17.28 1.46
CA MET A 152 12.10 18.72 1.15
C MET A 152 12.47 19.55 2.38
N THR A 153 11.82 19.30 3.51
CA THR A 153 12.13 19.97 4.78
C THR A 153 13.54 19.61 5.25
N GLY A 154 13.92 18.33 5.20
CA GLY A 154 15.27 17.88 5.52
C GLY A 154 16.34 18.50 4.62
N ALA A 155 16.11 18.51 3.29
CA ALA A 155 17.04 19.10 2.34
C ALA A 155 17.20 20.62 2.54
N GLY A 156 16.11 21.32 2.88
CA GLY A 156 16.12 22.75 3.19
C GLY A 156 17.00 23.09 4.38
N MET A 157 16.91 22.30 5.46
CA MET A 157 17.70 22.57 6.66
C MET A 157 19.18 22.18 6.53
N VAL A 158 19.52 21.15 5.74
CA VAL A 158 20.90 20.69 5.56
C VAL A 158 21.67 21.51 4.52
N THR A 159 20.97 22.17 3.61
CA THR A 159 21.59 22.95 2.52
C THR A 159 21.84 24.38 2.98
N PRO A 160 23.07 24.91 2.89
CA PRO A 160 23.33 26.31 3.21
C PRO A 160 22.48 27.28 2.36
N ASP A 161 22.00 28.37 2.97
CA ASP A 161 21.11 29.37 2.36
C ASP A 161 21.49 29.84 0.94
N PRO A 162 22.75 30.18 0.61
CA PRO A 162 23.09 30.63 -0.75
C PRO A 162 22.85 29.53 -1.81
N LEU A 163 23.08 28.26 -1.45
CA LEU A 163 22.84 27.13 -2.33
C LEU A 163 21.35 26.77 -2.39
N TRP A 164 20.65 26.87 -1.25
CA TRP A 164 19.21 26.66 -1.21
C TRP A 164 18.47 27.66 -2.08
N ASN A 165 18.79 28.96 -2.01
CA ASN A 165 18.11 30.00 -2.78
C ASN A 165 18.20 29.74 -4.30
N THR A 166 19.36 29.29 -4.78
CA THR A 166 19.57 28.94 -6.19
C THR A 166 18.78 27.68 -6.58
N THR A 167 18.76 26.67 -5.70
CA THR A 167 18.14 25.37 -5.98
C THR A 167 16.63 25.36 -5.73
N ASN A 168 16.11 26.29 -4.92
CA ASN A 168 14.71 26.38 -4.51
C ASN A 168 13.76 26.47 -5.71
N SER A 169 14.17 27.15 -6.80
CA SER A 169 13.39 27.18 -8.04
C SER A 169 13.15 25.77 -8.62
N MET A 170 14.16 24.90 -8.55
CA MET A 170 14.05 23.51 -9.00
C MET A 170 13.15 22.69 -8.06
N PHE A 171 13.37 22.80 -6.75
CA PHE A 171 12.53 22.12 -5.75
C PHE A 171 11.05 22.52 -5.87
N ASN A 172 10.76 23.82 -6.03
CA ASN A 172 9.39 24.30 -6.22
C ASN A 172 8.75 23.72 -7.48
N LYS A 173 9.45 23.66 -8.62
CA LYS A 173 8.88 23.02 -9.83
C LYS A 173 8.55 21.55 -9.59
N VAL A 174 9.46 20.81 -8.93
CA VAL A 174 9.26 19.40 -8.60
C VAL A 174 8.06 19.23 -7.65
N ILE A 175 7.92 20.10 -6.63
CA ILE A 175 6.77 20.05 -5.69
C ILE A 175 5.44 20.27 -6.41
N TYR A 176 5.38 21.21 -7.35
CA TYR A 176 4.15 21.48 -8.10
C TYR A 176 3.74 20.28 -8.96
N ILE A 177 4.71 19.62 -9.61
CA ILE A 177 4.47 18.39 -10.37
C ILE A 177 3.97 17.28 -9.43
N TRP A 178 4.60 17.11 -8.26
CA TRP A 178 4.15 16.14 -7.26
C TRP A 178 2.75 16.42 -6.72
N ILE A 179 2.43 17.66 -6.38
CA ILE A 179 1.10 18.06 -5.92
C ILE A 179 0.05 17.82 -7.02
N SER A 180 0.39 18.12 -8.28
CA SER A 180 -0.49 17.83 -9.42
C SER A 180 -0.77 16.33 -9.57
N LEU A 181 0.26 15.49 -9.45
CA LEU A 181 0.13 14.04 -9.47
C LEU A 181 -0.71 13.51 -8.29
N LEU A 182 -0.49 14.03 -7.08
CA LEU A 182 -1.29 13.69 -5.90
C LEU A 182 -2.74 14.12 -6.06
N GLY A 183 -2.98 15.30 -6.64
CA GLY A 183 -4.32 15.80 -6.97
C GLY A 183 -5.04 14.88 -7.96
N LEU A 184 -4.34 14.41 -9.00
CA LEU A 184 -4.88 13.44 -9.96
C LEU A 184 -5.22 12.11 -9.28
N VAL A 185 -4.32 11.59 -8.45
CA VAL A 185 -4.55 10.33 -7.72
C VAL A 185 -5.70 10.47 -6.74
N ALA A 186 -5.73 11.54 -5.95
CA ALA A 186 -6.82 11.85 -5.03
C ALA A 186 -8.15 11.98 -5.77
N PHE A 187 -8.18 12.68 -6.91
CA PHE A 187 -9.36 12.77 -7.77
C PHE A 187 -9.85 11.39 -8.21
N VAL A 188 -8.96 10.51 -8.68
CA VAL A 188 -9.31 9.12 -9.05
C VAL A 188 -9.83 8.33 -7.86
N LEU A 189 -9.24 8.47 -6.67
CA LEU A 189 -9.69 7.79 -5.45
C LEU A 189 -11.06 8.31 -4.98
N CYS A 190 -11.29 9.62 -5.04
CA CYS A 190 -12.57 10.25 -4.76
C CYS A 190 -13.65 9.80 -5.75
N LEU A 191 -13.36 9.77 -7.05
CA LEU A 191 -14.29 9.25 -8.06
C LEU A 191 -14.63 7.77 -7.80
N ARG A 192 -13.64 6.94 -7.48
CA ARG A 192 -13.86 5.53 -7.12
C ARG A 192 -14.73 5.39 -5.87
N LEU A 193 -14.61 6.30 -4.91
CA LEU A 193 -15.42 6.33 -3.69
C LEU A 193 -16.86 6.78 -4.00
N ILE A 194 -17.04 7.86 -4.76
CA ILE A 194 -18.37 8.36 -5.15
C ILE A 194 -19.11 7.30 -5.96
N VAL A 195 -18.47 6.68 -6.96
CA VAL A 195 -19.07 5.58 -7.74
C VAL A 195 -19.44 4.40 -6.84
N TRP A 196 -18.63 4.10 -5.82
CA TRP A 196 -18.97 3.09 -4.83
C TRP A 196 -20.22 3.45 -4.02
N ILE A 197 -20.27 4.67 -3.48
CA ILE A 197 -21.41 5.16 -2.69
C ILE A 197 -22.67 5.19 -3.55
N VAL A 198 -22.62 5.71 -4.78
CA VAL A 198 -23.77 5.76 -5.67
C VAL A 198 -24.26 4.35 -6.00
N PHE A 199 -23.35 3.40 -6.27
CA PHE A 199 -23.73 2.01 -6.51
C PHE A 199 -24.33 1.34 -5.26
N ALA A 200 -23.76 1.58 -4.08
CA ALA A 200 -24.28 1.09 -2.81
C ALA A 200 -25.65 1.71 -2.48
N CYS A 201 -25.79 3.03 -2.65
CA CYS A 201 -27.05 3.76 -2.47
C CYS A 201 -28.11 3.32 -3.47
N ARG A 202 -27.77 2.98 -4.73
CA ARG A 202 -28.74 2.44 -5.68
C ARG A 202 -29.25 1.05 -5.27
N ILE A 203 -28.38 0.21 -4.71
CA ILE A 203 -28.77 -1.09 -4.15
C ILE A 203 -29.67 -0.91 -2.91
N MET A 204 -29.37 0.07 -2.04
CA MET A 204 -30.18 0.34 -0.84
C MET A 204 -31.50 1.08 -1.15
N GLY A 205 -31.48 1.99 -2.12
CA GLY A 205 -32.61 2.86 -2.49
C GLY A 205 -33.76 2.12 -3.18
N ASN A 206 -33.50 0.98 -3.80
CA ASN A 206 -34.56 0.08 -4.26
C ASN A 206 -35.09 -0.86 -3.16
N GLY A 207 -34.69 -0.67 -1.89
CA GLY A 207 -34.88 -1.64 -0.81
C GLY A 207 -35.66 -1.20 0.43
N TYR A 208 -36.19 0.03 0.50
CA TYR A 208 -37.12 0.42 1.60
C TYR A 208 -38.52 -0.21 1.49
N GLY A 209 -38.68 -1.22 0.62
CA GLY A 209 -39.88 -2.04 0.49
C GLY A 209 -39.60 -3.54 0.44
N SER A 210 -38.48 -4.04 0.95
CA SER A 210 -38.32 -5.44 1.38
C SER A 210 -36.96 -5.61 2.06
N PHE A 211 -36.87 -5.12 3.30
CA PHE A 211 -35.99 -5.80 4.25
C PHE A 211 -36.48 -7.25 4.29
N ILE A 212 -35.59 -8.21 4.05
CA ILE A 212 -35.82 -9.67 3.92
C ILE A 212 -35.97 -10.20 2.47
N VAL A 213 -35.00 -9.93 1.60
CA VAL A 213 -34.53 -10.90 0.59
C VAL A 213 -33.01 -10.70 0.50
N ASN A 214 -32.15 -11.65 0.82
CA ASN A 214 -32.20 -13.01 0.35
C ASN A 214 -31.62 -13.96 1.40
N LYS A 215 -32.45 -14.89 1.87
CA LYS A 215 -32.04 -16.05 2.65
C LYS A 215 -30.89 -16.79 1.96
N ASN A 216 -30.66 -16.62 0.65
CA ASN A 216 -29.61 -17.32 -0.07
C ASN A 216 -28.18 -16.94 0.30
N LEU A 217 -27.83 -15.76 0.85
CA LEU A 217 -26.43 -15.48 1.19
C LEU A 217 -26.01 -16.09 2.54
N CYS A 218 -26.89 -16.03 3.55
CA CYS A 218 -26.71 -16.83 4.78
C CYS A 218 -26.92 -18.32 4.51
N THR A 219 -27.81 -18.70 3.59
CA THR A 219 -27.94 -20.10 3.17
C THR A 219 -26.72 -20.54 2.35
N LEU A 220 -26.00 -19.65 1.65
CA LEU A 220 -24.73 -19.99 0.97
C LEU A 220 -23.61 -20.23 1.98
N LEU A 221 -23.53 -19.41 3.04
CA LEU A 221 -22.59 -19.63 4.13
C LEU A 221 -22.94 -20.90 4.93
N LEU A 222 -24.23 -21.16 5.14
CA LEU A 222 -24.68 -22.43 5.73
C LEU A 222 -24.53 -23.61 4.76
N LEU A 223 -24.63 -23.42 3.44
CA LEU A 223 -24.37 -24.45 2.43
C LEU A 223 -22.89 -24.76 2.34
N HIS A 224 -21.99 -23.78 2.48
CA HIS A 224 -20.56 -24.05 2.59
C HIS A 224 -20.22 -24.84 3.86
N VAL A 225 -20.96 -24.63 4.96
CA VAL A 225 -20.84 -25.48 6.16
C VAL A 225 -21.52 -26.84 5.97
N LYS A 226 -22.60 -26.93 5.18
CA LYS A 226 -23.37 -28.16 4.96
C LYS A 226 -22.78 -29.10 3.91
N ILE A 227 -22.11 -28.56 2.89
CA ILE A 227 -21.33 -29.33 1.90
C ILE A 227 -20.17 -30.06 2.60
N ASN A 228 -19.63 -29.49 3.69
CA ASN A 228 -18.66 -30.18 4.54
C ASN A 228 -19.27 -31.36 5.33
N GLN A 229 -20.60 -31.42 5.51
CA GLN A 229 -21.29 -32.58 6.09
C GLN A 229 -21.82 -33.58 5.06
N ASP A 230 -22.15 -33.14 3.84
CA ASP A 230 -22.59 -34.05 2.76
C ASP A 230 -21.44 -34.92 2.21
N PHE A 231 -20.19 -34.57 2.55
CA PHE A 231 -19.02 -35.44 2.43
C PHE A 231 -19.17 -36.77 3.21
N PHE A 232 -20.13 -36.84 4.14
CA PHE A 232 -20.43 -38.01 4.96
C PHE A 232 -21.89 -38.47 4.82
N LYS A 233 -22.32 -38.99 3.66
CA LYS A 233 -23.23 -40.15 3.65
C LYS A 233 -23.23 -40.97 2.34
N PRO A 234 -23.02 -42.31 2.41
CA PRO A 234 -22.77 -43.21 1.27
C PRO A 234 -23.91 -43.55 0.29
N GLN A 235 -23.71 -43.21 -0.98
CA GLN A 235 -24.43 -43.75 -2.14
C GLN A 235 -24.43 -45.29 -2.19
N ASN A 236 -25.58 -45.94 -2.46
CA ASN A 236 -25.61 -47.25 -3.13
C ASN A 236 -26.95 -47.55 -3.84
N LEU A 237 -26.83 -47.60 -5.17
CA LEU A 237 -27.28 -48.63 -6.11
C LEU A 237 -28.73 -49.15 -6.08
N VAL A 238 -29.47 -48.71 -7.11
CA VAL A 238 -30.17 -49.53 -8.14
C VAL A 238 -30.88 -50.80 -7.67
N ASN A 239 -32.22 -50.83 -7.80
CA ASN A 239 -32.86 -51.78 -8.70
C ASN A 239 -34.33 -51.47 -9.02
N SER A 240 -34.66 -51.82 -10.25
CA SER A 240 -35.97 -51.71 -10.91
C SER A 240 -36.97 -52.66 -10.26
N ASN A 241 -37.91 -52.12 -9.48
CA ASN A 241 -39.32 -52.53 -9.35
C ASN A 241 -39.88 -51.97 -8.04
N GLY A 242 -41.04 -51.33 -8.14
CA GLY A 242 -41.69 -50.67 -7.01
C GLY A 242 -41.96 -51.62 -5.85
N SER A 243 -41.37 -51.32 -4.70
CA SER A 243 -41.97 -51.56 -3.39
C SER A 243 -41.22 -50.77 -2.33
N ASN A 244 -41.99 -50.07 -1.49
CA ASN A 244 -41.51 -49.36 -0.32
C ASN A 244 -40.76 -50.32 0.62
N ASN A 245 -39.55 -49.98 1.06
CA ASN A 245 -39.12 -49.99 2.46
C ASN A 245 -37.58 -49.89 2.63
N LYS A 246 -37.17 -48.92 3.48
CA LYS A 246 -35.94 -48.83 4.32
C LYS A 246 -34.62 -49.39 3.75
N PHE A 247 -33.63 -48.53 3.51
CA PHE A 247 -32.22 -48.94 3.64
C PHE A 247 -31.31 -47.85 4.21
N GLY A 248 -30.47 -48.29 5.15
CA GLY A 248 -29.50 -47.50 5.90
C GLY A 248 -28.14 -47.42 5.22
N PHE A 249 -27.34 -46.47 5.70
CA PHE A 249 -26.04 -46.07 5.16
C PHE A 249 -24.91 -46.69 6.00
N SER A 250 -24.01 -47.45 5.37
CA SER A 250 -22.77 -47.96 5.97
C SER A 250 -21.56 -47.52 5.14
N CYS A 251 -20.53 -47.03 5.84
CA CYS A 251 -19.29 -46.47 5.31
C CYS A 251 -18.32 -47.54 4.83
N ARG A 252 -17.65 -47.29 3.69
CA ARG A 252 -16.32 -47.83 3.42
C ARG A 252 -15.42 -46.75 2.78
N LEU A 253 -14.49 -46.26 3.59
CA LEU A 253 -13.19 -45.74 3.16
C LEU A 253 -12.38 -46.90 2.56
N SER A 254 -11.92 -46.76 1.31
CA SER A 254 -10.70 -47.39 0.80
C SER A 254 -10.40 -46.73 -0.55
N ASN A 255 -9.61 -45.66 -0.55
CA ASN A 255 -8.17 -45.64 -0.84
C ASN A 255 -7.84 -45.47 -2.34
N TYR A 256 -6.76 -44.72 -2.54
CA TYR A 256 -5.92 -44.53 -3.73
C TYR A 256 -6.31 -43.39 -4.69
N ILE A 257 -5.62 -42.23 -4.67
CA ILE A 257 -4.21 -41.95 -5.02
C ILE A 257 -4.03 -41.77 -6.53
N LEU A 258 -3.66 -40.53 -6.88
CA LEU A 258 -2.70 -40.10 -7.90
C LEU A 258 -2.46 -41.06 -9.08
N PHE A 259 -2.90 -40.60 -10.25
CA PHE A 259 -2.14 -40.81 -11.48
C PHE A 259 -1.76 -39.45 -12.06
N PHE A 260 -0.44 -39.26 -12.17
CA PHE A 260 0.38 -38.10 -12.58
C PHE A 260 0.51 -36.96 -11.58
#